data_AF-A0A7V7D0W1-F1
#
_entry.id   AF-A0A7V7D0W1-F1
#
_cell.length_a   1.000
_cell.length_b   1.000
_cell.length_c   1.000
_cell.angle_alpha   90.00
_cell.angle_beta   90.00
_cell.angle_gamma   90.00
#
_symmetry.space_group_name_H-M   'P 1'
#
loop_
_entity.id
_entity.type
_entity.pdbx_description
1 polymer ?
#
loop_
_entity_poly.entity_id
_entity_poly.type
_entity_poly.pdbx_seq_one_letter_code
_entity_poly.pdbx_strand_id
1 'polypeptide(L)'
;MPERVRRNYLWLILPALGVVIFDQLTKQIIIKSLTIYETVPVIQGFFNLVHVRNKGMAFGIMNDAKSNSGTWLLLAMSSVAIVLLLV
;
A
#
# COMPACT_ATOMS: atom_id res chain seq x y z
N MET A 1 24.03 -9.92 -33.08
CA MET A 1 23.10 -8.78 -32.91
C MET A 1 22.25 -9.09 -31.68
N PRO A 2 22.25 -8.29 -30.60
CA PRO A 2 21.39 -8.61 -29.46
C PRO A 2 19.93 -8.30 -29.84
N GLU A 3 19.05 -9.29 -29.70
CA GLU A 3 17.61 -9.06 -29.86
C GLU A 3 17.15 -8.00 -28.86
N ARG A 4 16.49 -6.95 -29.35
CA ARG A 4 15.76 -6.02 -28.49
C ARG A 4 14.57 -6.77 -27.88
N VAL A 5 14.71 -7.22 -26.65
CA VAL A 5 13.59 -7.75 -25.86
C VAL A 5 12.48 -6.71 -25.86
N ARG A 6 11.34 -7.01 -26.52
CA ARG A 6 10.19 -6.10 -26.55
C ARG A 6 9.56 -6.08 -25.16
N ARG A 7 9.83 -5.02 -24.39
CA ARG A 7 9.36 -4.87 -23.01
C ARG A 7 7.83 -4.67 -23.01
N ASN A 8 7.06 -5.74 -22.78
CA ASN A 8 5.60 -5.66 -22.73
C ASN A 8 5.13 -5.24 -21.33
N TYR A 9 5.05 -3.93 -21.10
CA TYR A 9 4.66 -3.36 -19.80
C TYR A 9 3.25 -3.75 -19.35
N LEU A 10 2.39 -4.27 -20.25
CA LEU A 10 1.06 -4.76 -19.88
C LEU A 10 1.11 -5.85 -18.80
N TRP A 11 2.13 -6.71 -18.83
CA TRP A 11 2.34 -7.75 -17.81
C TRP A 11 2.72 -7.18 -16.43
N LEU A 12 3.15 -5.91 -16.36
CA LEU A 12 3.42 -5.21 -15.09
C LEU A 12 2.23 -4.35 -14.67
N ILE A 13 1.62 -3.65 -15.61
CA ILE A 13 0.54 -2.68 -15.34
C ILE A 13 -0.72 -3.39 -14.87
N LEU A 14 -1.12 -4.48 -15.52
CA LEU A 14 -2.36 -5.20 -15.17
C LEU A 14 -2.36 -5.73 -13.72
N PRO A 15 -1.33 -6.47 -13.26
CA PRO A 15 -1.31 -6.92 -11.86
C PRO A 15 -1.17 -5.74 -10.89
N ALA A 16 -0.39 -4.71 -11.21
CA ALA A 16 -0.25 -3.52 -10.35
C ALA A 16 -1.60 -2.81 -10.16
N LEU A 17 -2.37 -2.63 -11.23
CA LEU A 17 -3.70 -2.04 -11.17
C LEU A 17 -4.66 -2.92 -10.36
N GLY A 18 -4.60 -4.24 -10.56
CA GLY A 18 -5.36 -5.21 -9.76
C GLY A 18 -5.09 -5.06 -8.27
N VAL A 19 -3.82 -5.01 -7.87
CA VAL A 19 -3.41 -4.82 -6.46
C VAL A 19 -3.98 -3.52 -5.89
N VAL A 20 -3.86 -2.39 -6.61
CA VAL A 20 -4.40 -1.10 -6.14
C VAL A 20 -5.92 -1.16 -5.97
N ILE A 21 -6.64 -1.75 -6.93
CA ILE A 21 -8.10 -1.88 -6.85
C ILE A 21 -8.50 -2.75 -5.64
N PHE A 22 -7.88 -3.92 -5.47
CA PHE A 22 -8.20 -4.82 -4.36
C PHE A 22 -7.86 -4.20 -3.00
N ASP A 23 -6.71 -3.53 -2.87
CA ASP A 23 -6.30 -2.81 -1.66
C ASP A 23 -7.32 -1.72 -1.29
N GLN A 24 -7.72 -0.90 -2.25
CA GLN A 24 -8.68 0.18 -1.99
C GLN A 24 -10.08 -0.36 -1.67
N LEU A 25 -10.55 -1.40 -2.37
CA LEU A 25 -11.85 -2.03 -2.09
C LEU A 25 -11.88 -2.63 -0.68
N THR A 26 -10.86 -3.39 -0.29
CA THR A 26 -10.79 -4.01 1.05
C THR A 26 -10.75 -2.95 2.16
N LYS A 27 -9.97 -1.88 2.00
CA LYS A 27 -9.99 -0.74 2.94
C LYS A 27 -11.36 -0.10 3.07
N GLN A 28 -12.07 0.11 1.96
CA GLN A 28 -13.41 0.70 1.96
C GLN A 28 -14.43 -0.19 2.68
N ILE A 29 -14.33 -1.51 2.50
CA ILE A 29 -15.16 -2.47 3.23
C ILE A 29 -14.90 -2.35 4.74
N ILE A 30 -13.64 -2.38 5.17
CA ILE A 30 -13.27 -2.26 6.59
C ILE A 30 -13.76 -0.95 7.21
N ILE A 31 -13.61 0.19 6.51
CA ILE A 31 -14.06 1.50 7.00
C ILE A 31 -15.57 1.54 7.22
N LYS A 32 -16.36 0.84 6.39
CA LYS A 32 -17.82 0.81 6.48
C LYS A 32 -18.34 -0.24 7.46
N SER A 33 -17.59 -1.32 7.66
CA SER A 33 -18.03 -2.48 8.44
C SER A 33 -17.53 -2.49 9.87
N LEU A 34 -16.37 -1.87 10.16
CA LEU A 34 -15.73 -1.90 11.48
C LEU A 34 -15.53 -0.49 12.04
N THR A 35 -15.80 -0.33 13.33
CA THR A 35 -15.40 0.86 14.10
C THR A 35 -13.89 0.87 14.33
N ILE A 36 -13.31 2.05 14.62
CA ILE A 36 -11.86 2.15 14.81
C ILE A 36 -11.44 1.33 16.05
N TYR A 37 -10.38 0.54 15.89
CA TYR A 37 -9.86 -0.44 16.86
C TYR A 37 -10.73 -1.68 17.11
N GLU A 38 -11.83 -1.84 16.37
CA GLU A 38 -12.59 -3.08 16.39
C GLU A 38 -11.77 -4.24 15.83
N THR A 39 -11.89 -5.40 16.47
CA THR A 39 -11.16 -6.63 16.18
C THR A 39 -12.13 -7.76 15.87
N VAL A 40 -12.02 -8.36 14.69
CA VAL A 40 -12.80 -9.53 14.27
C VAL A 40 -11.85 -10.71 14.05
N PRO A 41 -11.93 -11.78 14.86
CA PRO A 41 -11.12 -12.96 14.64
C PRO A 41 -11.62 -13.73 13.41
N VAL A 42 -10.73 -13.95 12.44
CA VAL A 42 -11.00 -14.75 11.24
C VAL A 42 -10.52 -16.19 11.44
N ILE A 43 -9.34 -16.36 12.02
CA ILE A 43 -8.80 -17.65 12.47
C ILE A 43 -8.49 -17.51 13.95
N GLN A 44 -9.25 -18.23 14.78
CA GLN A 44 -9.13 -18.13 16.23
C GLN A 44 -7.69 -18.41 16.68
N GLY A 45 -7.13 -17.50 17.48
CA GLY A 45 -5.77 -17.62 18.02
C GLY A 45 -4.63 -17.30 17.04
N PHE A 46 -4.93 -16.94 15.78
CA PHE A 46 -3.88 -16.70 14.77
C PHE A 46 -4.10 -15.42 13.95
N PHE A 47 -5.30 -15.20 13.41
CA PHE A 47 -5.55 -14.11 12.46
C PHE A 47 -6.79 -13.30 12.81
N ASN A 48 -6.58 -11.98 12.97
CA ASN A 48 -7.61 -11.00 13.27
C ASN A 48 -7.63 -9.90 12.21
N LEU A 49 -8.83 -9.46 11.83
CA LEU A 49 -9.04 -8.21 11.12
C LEU A 49 -9.22 -7.09 12.14
N VAL A 50 -8.37 -6.06 12.07
CA VAL A 50 -8.43 -4.93 12.99
C VAL A 50 -8.46 -3.62 12.21
N HIS A 51 -9.40 -2.74 12.52
CA HIS A 51 -9.45 -1.42 11.89
C HIS A 51 -8.50 -0.44 12.61
N VAL A 52 -7.27 -0.35 12.14
CA VAL A 52 -6.27 0.63 12.61
C VAL A 52 -5.97 1.64 11.51
N ARG A 53 -5.81 2.92 11.89
CA ARG A 53 -5.36 3.97 10.98
C ARG A 53 -3.92 4.35 11.29
N ASN A 54 -2.99 3.93 10.45
CA ASN A 54 -1.59 4.31 10.58
C ASN A 54 -1.35 5.71 10.01
N LYS A 55 -1.00 6.69 10.85
CA LYS A 55 -0.63 8.05 10.41
C LYS A 55 0.88 8.21 10.19
N GLY A 56 1.70 7.30 10.73
CA GLY A 56 3.14 7.29 10.55
C GLY A 56 3.59 6.27 9.50
N MET A 57 4.90 6.17 9.32
CA MET A 57 5.54 5.08 8.58
C MET A 57 5.53 3.79 9.40
N ALA A 58 6.28 2.77 8.98
CA ALA A 58 6.51 1.58 9.79
C ALA A 58 7.07 1.97 11.18
N PHE A 59 6.64 1.26 12.22
CA PHE A 59 7.07 1.47 13.62
C PHE A 59 6.74 2.85 14.23
N GLY A 60 5.77 3.58 13.67
CA GLY A 60 5.34 4.87 14.23
C GLY A 60 6.31 6.03 13.96
N ILE A 61 7.30 5.84 13.10
CA ILE A 61 8.21 6.90 12.66
C ILE A 61 7.39 7.96 11.91
N MET A 62 7.63 9.24 12.22
CA MET A 62 6.90 10.38 11.62
C MET A 62 5.38 10.34 11.80
N ASN A 63 4.89 9.91 12.97
CA ASN A 63 3.47 9.82 13.32
C ASN A 63 2.85 11.15 13.83
N ASP A 64 3.42 12.31 13.48
CA ASP A 64 2.84 13.59 13.89
C ASP A 64 1.52 13.82 13.15
N ALA A 65 0.41 13.79 13.89
CA ALA A 65 -0.94 13.90 13.38
C ALA A 65 -1.24 15.22 12.64
N LYS A 66 -0.43 16.26 12.82
CA LYS A 66 -0.57 17.56 12.12
C LYS A 66 0.33 17.67 10.88
N SER A 67 1.26 16.73 10.69
CA SER A 67 2.30 16.82 9.66
C SER A 67 2.15 15.71 8.63
N ASN A 68 2.02 16.09 7.35
CA ASN A 68 2.00 15.13 6.23
C ASN A 68 3.42 14.78 5.73
N SER A 69 4.46 15.13 6.49
CA SER A 69 5.86 14.94 6.09
C SER A 69 6.22 13.49 5.77
N GLY A 70 5.69 12.53 6.54
CA GLY A 70 5.94 11.10 6.31
C GLY A 70 5.38 10.63 4.96
N THR A 71 4.16 11.03 4.62
CA THR A 71 3.53 10.73 3.33
C THR A 71 4.34 11.29 2.16
N TRP A 72 4.78 12.55 2.25
CA TRP A 72 5.58 13.18 1.20
C TRP A 72 6.92 12.50 0.99
N LEU A 73 7.58 12.11 2.09
CA LEU A 73 8.85 11.38 2.03
C LEU A 73 8.68 10.03 1.33
N LEU A 74 7.68 9.24 1.72
CA LEU A 74 7.41 7.93 1.12
C LEU A 74 7.07 8.04 -0.37
N LEU A 75 6.29 9.04 -0.77
CA LEU A 75 5.97 9.31 -2.17
C LEU A 75 7.22 9.69 -2.96
N ALA A 76 8.07 10.56 -2.41
CA ALA A 76 9.32 10.96 -3.06
C ALA A 76 10.26 9.76 -3.25
N MET A 77 10.48 8.96 -2.19
CA MET A 77 11.32 7.76 -2.26
C MET A 77 10.80 6.73 -3.27
N SER A 78 9.49 6.49 -3.28
CA SER A 78 8.86 5.57 -4.23
C SER A 78 9.01 6.05 -5.67
N SER A 79 8.84 7.36 -5.89
CA SER A 79 9.02 7.98 -7.21
C SER A 79 10.46 7.83 -7.70
N VAL A 80 11.45 8.11 -6.85
CA VAL A 80 12.87 7.92 -7.17
C VAL A 80 13.16 6.46 -7.52
N ALA A 81 12.66 5.52 -6.71
CA ALA A 81 12.83 4.09 -6.99
C ALA A 81 12.24 3.68 -8.34
N ILE A 82 11.04 4.17 -8.69
CA ILE A 82 10.41 3.91 -9.99
C ILE A 82 11.28 4.45 -11.14
N VAL A 83 11.78 5.69 -11.03
CA VAL A 83 12.66 6.26 -12.06
C VAL A 83 13.92 5.41 -12.24
N LEU A 84 14.60 5.06 -11.14
CA LEU A 84 15.82 4.25 -11.17
C LEU A 84 15.60 2.85 -11.75
N LEU A 85 14.42 2.24 -11.57
CA LEU A 85 14.08 0.93 -12.13
C LEU A 85 13.69 0.97 -13.61
N LEU A 86 13.23 2.13 -14.09
CA LEU A 86 12.75 2.28 -15.46
C LEU A 86 13.82 2.74 -16.46
N VAL A 87 14.80 3.52 -15.97
CA VAL A 87 16.00 3.97 -16.69
C VAL A 87 16.99 2.82 -16.86
#